data_AF-A0A2V7Q845-F1
#
_entry.id   AF-A0A2V7Q845-F1
#
_cell.length_a   1.000
_cell.length_b   1.000
_cell.length_c   1.000
_cell.angle_alpha   90.00
_cell.angle_beta   90.00
_cell.angle_gamma   90.00
#
_symmetry.space_group_name_H-M   'P 1'
#
loop_
_entity.id
_entity.type
_entity.pdbx_description
1 polymer ?
#
loop_
_entity_poly.entity_id
_entity_poly.type
_entity_poly.pdbx_seq_one_letter_code
_entity_poly.pdbx_strand_id
1 'polypeptide(L)'
;MGRSGVPRPTCASPSTGAGEMTLDLGAARILVPAGIRRGDVIDVRALVEHPMATGLFRDARGNPIPAYFINDVSVTYGDREVAHFVWSSGISRDPFVEFSLRADREAPLTFTWKDNKGGVFQQSVDIKFVG
;
A
#
# COMPACT_ATOMS: atom_id res chain seq x y z
N MET A 1 55.14 -14.10 30.88
CA MET A 1 55.05 -13.51 29.52
C MET A 1 53.63 -13.65 29.03
N GLY A 2 52.80 -12.62 29.27
CA GLY A 2 51.36 -12.65 29.02
C GLY A 2 51.03 -12.45 27.54
N ARG A 3 50.14 -13.31 27.01
CA ARG A 3 49.50 -13.07 25.73
C ARG A 3 48.24 -12.24 25.99
N SER A 4 48.35 -10.94 25.74
CA SER A 4 47.22 -10.00 25.78
C SER A 4 46.26 -10.36 24.65
N GLY A 5 45.17 -11.05 24.99
CA GLY A 5 44.05 -11.33 24.09
C GLY A 5 43.15 -10.10 24.05
N VAL A 6 43.19 -9.37 22.94
CA VAL A 6 42.26 -8.26 22.69
C VAL A 6 40.83 -8.83 22.57
N PRO A 7 39.84 -8.34 23.34
CA PRO A 7 38.46 -8.79 23.16
C PRO A 7 37.92 -8.32 21.81
N ARG A 8 37.30 -9.23 21.06
CA ARG A 8 36.58 -8.88 19.82
C ARG A 8 35.43 -7.95 20.17
N PRO A 9 35.18 -6.87 19.41
CA PRO A 9 34.00 -6.06 19.60
C PRO A 9 32.77 -6.93 19.36
N THR A 10 31.97 -7.15 20.39
CA THR A 10 30.64 -7.73 20.24
C THR A 10 29.82 -6.79 19.38
N CYS A 11 29.20 -7.33 18.34
CA CYS A 11 28.19 -6.65 17.58
C CYS A 11 26.99 -6.46 18.52
N ALA A 12 26.98 -5.36 19.27
CA ALA A 12 25.82 -4.95 20.03
C ALA A 12 24.76 -4.49 19.04
N SER A 13 23.86 -5.40 18.68
CA SER A 13 22.61 -5.02 18.02
C SER A 13 21.86 -4.06 18.95
N PRO A 14 21.47 -2.87 18.49
CA PRO A 14 20.52 -2.08 19.25
C PRO A 14 19.22 -2.88 19.24
N SER A 15 18.82 -3.38 20.41
CA SER A 15 17.45 -3.83 20.63
C SER A 15 16.55 -2.60 20.58
N THR A 16 16.20 -2.19 19.36
CA THR A 16 15.12 -1.24 19.15
C THR A 16 13.88 -1.84 19.77
N GLY A 17 13.40 -1.16 20.81
CA GLY A 17 12.29 -1.59 21.63
C GLY A 17 11.05 -1.89 20.79
N ALA A 18 10.25 -2.80 21.32
CA ALA A 18 8.83 -2.82 21.04
C ALA A 18 8.26 -1.44 21.45
N GLY A 19 8.04 -0.58 20.46
CA GLY A 19 7.50 0.76 20.64
C GLY A 19 6.97 1.26 19.29
N GLU A 20 5.64 1.26 19.17
CA GLU A 20 4.84 1.89 18.12
C GLU A 20 5.19 1.55 16.66
N MET A 21 4.59 0.46 16.17
CA MET A 21 4.22 0.37 14.75
C MET A 21 3.02 1.27 14.49
N THR A 22 3.19 2.58 14.61
CA THR A 22 2.28 3.55 13.97
C THR A 22 2.67 3.60 12.50
N LEU A 23 2.61 2.43 11.83
CA LEU A 23 2.52 2.40 10.39
C LEU A 23 1.18 3.05 10.09
N ASP A 24 1.17 4.11 9.29
CA ASP A 24 -0.03 4.75 8.76
C ASP A 24 -0.74 3.75 7.85
N LEU A 25 -1.31 2.71 8.47
CA LEU A 25 -1.83 1.54 7.81
C LEU A 25 -3.08 1.98 7.05
N GLY A 26 -2.99 1.96 5.72
CA GLY A 26 -4.01 2.53 4.84
C GLY A 26 -3.77 3.95 4.35
N ALA A 27 -2.63 4.58 4.65
CA ALA A 27 -2.23 5.78 3.93
C ALA A 27 -2.08 5.45 2.44
N ALA A 28 -2.92 6.07 1.62
CA ALA A 28 -2.90 5.86 0.19
C ALA A 28 -2.54 7.14 -0.55
N ARG A 29 -1.75 7.00 -1.61
CA ARG A 29 -1.33 8.06 -2.52
C ARG A 29 -1.88 7.72 -3.89
N ILE A 30 -2.69 8.63 -4.43
CA ILE A 30 -3.21 8.53 -5.80
C ILE A 30 -2.49 9.60 -6.63
N LEU A 31 -1.86 9.17 -7.70
CA LEU A 31 -1.17 10.02 -8.65
C LEU A 31 -1.98 10.02 -9.95
N VAL A 32 -2.33 11.22 -10.38
CA VAL A 32 -3.00 11.49 -11.65
C VAL A 32 -2.19 12.54 -12.42
N PRO A 33 -2.24 12.56 -13.76
CA PRO A 33 -1.54 13.58 -14.54
C PRO A 33 -1.98 14.99 -14.15
N ALA A 34 -1.05 15.94 -14.10
CA ALA A 34 -1.36 17.33 -13.77
C ALA A 34 -2.19 18.05 -14.86
N GLY A 35 -2.14 17.55 -16.10
CA GLY A 35 -2.81 18.11 -17.26
C GLY A 35 -3.77 17.13 -17.89
N ILE A 36 -5.06 17.23 -17.57
CA ILE A 36 -6.11 16.34 -18.07
C ILE A 36 -7.05 17.15 -18.97
N ARG A 37 -7.34 16.69 -20.18
CA ARG A 37 -8.43 17.26 -21.00
C ARG A 37 -9.58 16.29 -21.10
N ARG A 38 -10.76 16.83 -21.41
CA ARG A 38 -11.96 16.03 -21.61
C ARG A 38 -11.74 15.04 -22.76
N GLY A 39 -11.93 13.76 -22.45
CA GLY A 39 -11.80 12.65 -23.39
C GLY A 39 -10.40 12.08 -23.51
N ASP A 40 -9.42 12.58 -22.75
CA ASP A 40 -8.09 12.00 -22.68
C ASP A 40 -8.13 10.65 -21.95
N VAL A 41 -7.23 9.75 -22.34
CA VAL A 41 -6.94 8.52 -21.59
C VAL A 41 -5.76 8.84 -20.68
N ILE A 42 -5.99 8.80 -19.38
CA ILE A 42 -5.00 9.10 -18.34
C ILE A 42 -4.60 7.83 -17.61
N ASP A 43 -3.34 7.75 -17.20
CA ASP A 43 -2.88 6.68 -16.33
C ASP A 43 -3.04 7.09 -14.87
N VAL A 44 -3.86 6.33 -14.15
CA VAL A 44 -4.07 6.51 -12.72
C VAL A 44 -3.21 5.50 -11.99
N ARG A 45 -2.41 6.02 -11.05
CA ARG A 45 -1.53 5.21 -10.21
C ARG A 45 -1.95 5.33 -8.76
N ALA A 46 -2.14 4.22 -8.08
CA ALA A 46 -2.45 4.20 -6.67
C ALA A 46 -1.48 3.31 -5.90
N LEU A 47 -0.96 3.84 -4.81
CA LEU A 47 -0.12 3.13 -3.85
C LEU A 47 -0.80 3.22 -2.49
N VAL A 48 -0.92 2.09 -1.79
CA VAL A 48 -1.43 2.07 -0.41
C VAL A 48 -0.40 1.42 0.51
N GLU A 49 -0.12 2.05 1.64
CA GLU A 49 0.78 1.53 2.67
C GLU A 49 0.09 0.37 3.38
N HIS A 50 0.55 -0.86 3.10
CA HIS A 50 -0.03 -2.07 3.68
C HIS A 50 1.01 -3.20 3.75
N PRO A 51 1.09 -3.95 4.87
CA PRO A 51 2.14 -4.95 5.10
C PRO A 51 2.09 -6.15 4.15
N MET A 52 0.92 -6.46 3.58
CA MET A 52 0.67 -7.60 2.67
C MET A 52 1.35 -8.90 3.12
N ALA A 53 1.09 -9.32 4.36
CA ALA A 53 1.64 -10.54 4.91
C ALA A 53 0.98 -11.78 4.28
N THR A 54 1.79 -12.68 3.74
CA THR A 54 1.31 -13.85 2.99
C THR A 54 0.82 -15.01 3.86
N GLY A 55 1.14 -15.00 5.17
CA GLY A 55 0.88 -16.13 6.06
C GLY A 55 1.98 -17.20 6.08
N LEU A 56 2.98 -17.10 5.19
CA LEU A 56 4.02 -18.12 5.02
C LEU A 56 5.29 -17.85 5.85
N PHE A 57 5.47 -16.60 6.28
CA PHE A 57 6.64 -16.18 7.04
C PHE A 57 6.50 -16.46 8.53
N ARG A 58 7.63 -16.66 9.20
CA ARG A 58 7.73 -16.80 10.65
C ARG A 58 8.51 -15.63 11.23
N ASP A 59 8.19 -15.27 12.46
CA ASP A 59 8.97 -14.28 13.21
C ASP A 59 10.33 -14.85 13.67
N ALA A 60 11.18 -14.00 14.26
CA ALA A 60 12.48 -14.41 14.79
C ALA A 60 12.40 -15.45 15.93
N ARG A 61 11.22 -15.65 16.53
CA ARG A 61 10.94 -16.63 17.58
C ARG A 61 10.34 -17.93 17.02
N GLY A 62 10.15 -18.02 15.71
CA GLY A 62 9.59 -19.17 15.01
C GLY A 62 8.06 -19.22 14.96
N ASN A 63 7.35 -18.19 15.44
CA ASN A 63 5.89 -18.15 15.40
C ASN A 63 5.41 -17.80 13.98
N PRO A 64 4.30 -18.41 13.51
CA PRO A 64 3.71 -18.06 12.22
C PRO A 64 3.16 -16.64 12.24
N ILE A 65 3.46 -15.86 11.19
CA ILE A 65 2.84 -14.55 10.97
C ILE A 65 1.51 -14.81 10.25
N PRO A 66 0.35 -14.41 10.80
CA PRO A 66 -0.94 -14.65 10.15
C PRO A 66 -1.05 -13.88 8.84
N ALA A 67 -1.75 -14.45 7.87
CA ALA A 67 -2.01 -13.77 6.60
C ALA A 67 -2.76 -12.46 6.83
N TYR A 68 -2.21 -11.37 6.31
CA TYR A 68 -2.80 -10.04 6.41
C TYR A 68 -2.61 -9.27 5.10
N PHE A 69 -3.63 -9.27 4.25
CA PHE A 69 -3.56 -8.71 2.91
C PHE A 69 -4.87 -8.05 2.51
N ILE A 70 -4.78 -7.08 1.60
CA ILE A 70 -5.91 -6.47 0.92
C ILE A 70 -6.44 -7.48 -0.09
N ASN A 71 -7.74 -7.79 -0.03
CA ASN A 71 -8.38 -8.78 -0.89
C ASN A 71 -9.30 -8.14 -1.94
N ASP A 72 -9.87 -6.96 -1.65
CA ASP A 72 -10.85 -6.31 -2.50
C ASP A 72 -10.50 -4.84 -2.67
N VAL A 73 -10.42 -4.38 -3.92
CA VAL A 73 -10.15 -2.98 -4.27
C VAL A 73 -11.18 -2.52 -5.28
N SER A 74 -11.96 -1.51 -4.93
CA SER A 74 -12.95 -0.91 -5.81
C SER A 74 -12.58 0.52 -6.12
N VAL A 75 -12.79 0.93 -7.38
CA VAL A 75 -12.53 2.27 -7.85
C VAL A 75 -13.79 2.84 -8.48
N THR A 76 -14.25 3.95 -7.92
CA THR A 76 -15.42 4.68 -8.42
C THR A 76 -15.00 6.04 -8.93
N TYR A 77 -15.55 6.44 -10.06
CA TYR A 77 -15.34 7.75 -10.67
C TYR A 77 -16.66 8.50 -10.69
N GLY A 78 -16.82 9.45 -9.77
CA GLY A 78 -18.13 9.96 -9.37
C GLY A 78 -19.01 8.81 -8.88
N ASP A 79 -20.18 8.65 -9.48
CA ASP A 79 -21.16 7.62 -9.06
C ASP A 79 -21.03 6.28 -9.80
N ARG A 80 -19.99 6.11 -10.64
CA ARG A 80 -19.81 4.92 -11.46
C ARG A 80 -18.58 4.13 -11.04
N GLU A 81 -18.73 2.84 -10.81
CA GLU A 81 -17.60 1.93 -10.68
C GLU A 81 -16.89 1.79 -12.03
N VAL A 82 -15.59 2.10 -12.04
CA VAL A 82 -14.75 2.08 -13.25
C VAL A 82 -13.76 0.93 -13.26
N ALA A 83 -13.37 0.45 -12.08
CA ALA A 83 -12.49 -0.70 -11.94
C ALA A 83 -12.73 -1.43 -10.62
N HIS A 84 -12.53 -2.74 -10.66
CA HIS A 84 -12.56 -3.61 -9.51
C HIS A 84 -11.42 -4.62 -9.62
N PHE A 85 -10.66 -4.76 -8.54
CA PHE A 85 -9.52 -5.65 -8.46
C PHE A 85 -9.68 -6.58 -7.26
N VAL A 86 -9.50 -7.87 -7.51
CA VAL A 86 -9.43 -8.89 -6.46
C VAL A 86 -7.98 -9.28 -6.28
N TRP A 87 -7.45 -9.02 -5.10
CA TRP A 87 -6.06 -9.29 -4.76
C TRP A 87 -5.93 -10.54 -3.91
N SER A 88 -4.77 -11.16 -3.99
CA SER A 88 -4.41 -12.34 -3.19
C SER A 88 -3.20 -12.04 -2.32
N SER A 89 -2.85 -12.97 -1.45
CA SER A 89 -1.63 -12.92 -0.65
C SER A 89 -0.33 -12.89 -1.48
N GLY A 90 -0.40 -13.03 -2.80
CA GLY A 90 0.75 -12.94 -3.71
C GLY A 90 1.17 -11.51 -4.06
N ILE A 91 0.45 -10.49 -3.59
CA ILE A 91 0.79 -9.09 -3.84
C ILE A 91 1.84 -8.61 -2.84
N SER A 92 2.85 -7.89 -3.34
CA SER A 92 3.95 -7.35 -2.54
C SER A 92 3.50 -6.32 -1.50
N ARG A 93 4.33 -6.10 -0.48
CA ARG A 93 4.19 -4.99 0.47
C ARG A 93 4.06 -3.65 -0.26
N ASP A 94 3.26 -2.75 0.31
CA ASP A 94 2.94 -1.43 -0.24
C ASP A 94 2.36 -1.55 -1.66
N PRO A 95 1.19 -2.20 -1.79
CA PRO A 95 0.68 -2.58 -3.08
C PRO A 95 0.41 -1.37 -3.97
N PHE A 96 0.84 -1.50 -5.21
CA PHE A 96 0.73 -0.51 -6.27
C PHE A 96 -0.12 -1.06 -7.41
N VAL A 97 -1.03 -0.21 -7.92
CA VAL A 97 -1.81 -0.50 -9.12
C VAL A 97 -1.79 0.69 -10.07
N GLU A 98 -1.69 0.39 -11.36
CA GLU A 98 -1.79 1.36 -12.44
C GLU A 98 -2.84 0.87 -13.44
N PHE A 99 -3.74 1.75 -13.84
CA PHE A 99 -4.70 1.47 -14.90
C PHE A 99 -5.01 2.76 -15.67
N SER A 100 -5.42 2.59 -16.92
CA SER A 100 -5.82 3.71 -17.76
C SER A 100 -7.32 3.99 -17.60
N LEU A 101 -7.67 5.26 -17.42
CA LEU A 101 -9.03 5.75 -17.29
C LEU A 101 -9.29 6.80 -18.38
N ARG A 102 -10.45 6.74 -19.04
CA ARG A 102 -10.89 7.83 -19.92
C ARG A 102 -11.56 8.92 -19.07
N ALA A 103 -10.96 10.11 -19.04
CA ALA A 103 -11.46 11.24 -18.26
C ALA A 103 -12.52 12.01 -19.06
N ASP A 104 -13.77 11.57 -18.99
CA ASP A 104 -14.90 12.15 -19.72
C ASP A 104 -15.58 13.32 -18.98
N ARG A 105 -15.43 13.37 -17.64
CA ARG A 105 -16.04 14.37 -16.76
C ARG A 105 -15.14 14.83 -15.61
N GLU A 106 -15.41 15.97 -15.02
CA GLU A 106 -14.75 16.36 -13.76
C GLU A 106 -15.51 15.73 -12.60
N ALA A 107 -14.88 14.79 -11.91
CA ALA A 107 -15.49 14.05 -10.80
C ALA A 107 -14.42 13.48 -9.87
N PRO A 108 -14.76 13.21 -8.60
CA PRO A 108 -13.85 12.54 -7.69
C PRO A 108 -13.63 11.10 -8.11
N LEU A 109 -12.37 10.67 -8.10
CA LEU A 109 -11.96 9.29 -8.26
C LEU A 109 -11.65 8.72 -6.86
N THR A 110 -12.51 7.83 -6.40
CA THR A 110 -12.44 7.23 -5.07
C THR A 110 -11.95 5.80 -5.18
N PHE A 111 -10.93 5.47 -4.40
CA PHE A 111 -10.44 4.12 -4.22
C PHE A 111 -10.85 3.62 -2.84
N THR A 112 -11.32 2.40 -2.77
CA THR A 112 -11.66 1.70 -1.53
C THR A 112 -10.94 0.36 -1.50
N TRP A 113 -10.04 0.18 -0.54
CA TRP A 113 -9.34 -1.07 -0.27
C TRP A 113 -9.95 -1.74 0.96
N LYS A 114 -10.21 -3.04 0.88
CA LYS A 114 -10.64 -3.86 2.01
C LYS A 114 -9.64 -4.95 2.26
N ASP A 115 -9.36 -5.21 3.52
CA ASP A 115 -8.46 -6.26 3.96
C ASP A 115 -9.20 -7.47 4.54
N ASN A 116 -8.48 -8.59 4.65
CA ASN A 116 -9.01 -9.84 5.18
C ASN A 116 -9.25 -9.83 6.70
N LYS A 117 -8.87 -8.76 7.41
CA LYS A 117 -9.12 -8.56 8.84
C LYS A 117 -10.28 -7.58 9.09
N GLY A 118 -10.95 -7.11 8.03
CA GLY A 118 -12.08 -6.19 8.11
C GLY A 118 -11.70 -4.71 8.11
N GLY A 119 -10.43 -4.38 7.92
CA GLY A 119 -10.00 -3.00 7.68
C GLY A 119 -10.48 -2.50 6.32
N VAL A 120 -10.88 -1.24 6.30
CA VAL A 120 -11.34 -0.53 5.10
C VAL A 120 -10.59 0.79 5.02
N PHE A 121 -9.95 1.01 3.89
CA PHE A 121 -9.17 2.22 3.61
C PHE A 121 -9.77 2.88 2.38
N GLN A 122 -9.95 4.19 2.44
CA GLN A 122 -10.52 4.95 1.35
C GLN A 122 -9.67 6.18 1.07
N GLN A 123 -9.46 6.48 -0.21
CA GLN A 123 -8.78 7.69 -0.65
C GLN A 123 -9.44 8.23 -1.91
N SER A 124 -9.52 9.56 -2.01
CA SER A 124 -10.20 10.22 -3.13
C SER A 124 -9.31 11.30 -3.73
N VAL A 125 -9.36 11.46 -5.04
CA VAL A 125 -8.70 12.55 -5.76
C VAL A 125 -9.66 13.17 -6.75
N ASP A 126 -9.70 14.50 -6.82
CA ASP A 126 -10.54 15.20 -7.79
C ASP A 126 -9.87 15.26 -9.15
N ILE A 127 -10.55 14.74 -10.19
CA ILE A 127 -10.14 14.94 -11.58
C ILE A 127 -10.68 16.29 -12.05
N LYS A 128 -9.77 17.19 -12.42
CA LYS A 128 -10.08 18.52 -12.98
C LYS A 128 -9.45 18.66 -14.35
N PHE A 129 -10.16 19.31 -15.27
CA PHE A 129 -9.64 19.57 -16.60
C PHE A 129 -8.88 20.88 -16.63
N VAL A 130 -7.77 20.87 -17.37
CA VAL A 130 -7.04 22.10 -17.66
C VAL A 130 -7.67 22.69 -18.91
N GLY A 131 -8.49 23.72 -18.69
CA GLY A 131 -9.10 24.55 -19.73
C GLY A 131 -8.13 25.54 -20.32
#